data_AF-W0RE08-F1
#
_entry.id   AF-W0RE08-F1
#
_cell.length_a   1.000
_cell.length_b   1.000
_cell.length_c   1.000
_cell.angle_alpha   90.00
_cell.angle_beta   90.00
_cell.angle_gamma   90.00
#
_symmetry.space_group_name_H-M   'P 1'
#
loop_
_entity.id
_entity.type
_entity.pdbx_description
1 polymer ?
#
loop_
_entity_poly.entity_id
_entity_poly.type
_entity_poly.pdbx_seq_one_letter_code
_entity_poly.pdbx_strand_id
1 'polypeptide(L)' 'MAAVLRRGIARGALRADADVTLALELLAGPLFYRYLWLGTPIDEPYVRAVVAAVLDHLMPRARGAPGGSNAPDP' A
#
# COMPACT_ATOMS: atom_id res chain seq x y z
N MET A 1 4.91 -13.37 -6.02
CA MET A 1 4.58 -12.04 -5.45
C MET A 1 5.04 -11.89 -3.99
N ALA A 2 4.64 -12.78 -3.07
CA ALA A 2 5.02 -12.70 -1.64
C ALA A 2 6.53 -12.54 -1.36
N ALA A 3 7.38 -13.25 -2.10
CA ALA A 3 8.84 -13.14 -1.96
C ALA A 3 9.38 -11.73 -2.28
N VAL A 4 8.76 -11.01 -3.22
CA VAL A 4 9.14 -9.62 -3.56
C VAL A 4 8.83 -8.69 -2.40
N LEU A 5 7.63 -8.80 -1.82
CA LEU A 5 7.21 -8.00 -0.67
C LEU A 5 8.10 -8.27 0.55
N ARG A 6 8.38 -9.54 0.85
CA ARG A 6 9.32 -9.92 1.93
C ARG A 6 10.72 -9.34 1.74
N ARG A 7 11.23 -9.30 0.50
CA ARG A 7 12.51 -8.61 0.21
C ARG A 7 12.41 -7.11 0.41
N GLY A 8 11.28 -6.48 0.08
CA GLY A 8 11.03 -5.07 0.34
C GLY A 8 11.07 -4.74 1.84
N ILE A 9 10.43 -5.59 2.65
CA ILE A 9 10.49 -5.51 4.13
C ILE A 9 11.94 -5.66 4.62
N ALA A 10 12.64 -6.71 4.17
CA ALA A 10 14.02 -6.99 4.59
C ALA A 10 15.00 -5.86 4.25
N ARG A 11 14.71 -5.07 3.20
CA ARG A 11 15.52 -3.90 2.78
C ARG A 11 15.08 -2.59 3.42
N GLY A 12 14.03 -2.60 4.26
CA GLY A 12 13.45 -1.39 4.84
C GLY A 12 12.68 -0.51 3.84
N ALA A 13 12.40 -1.00 2.64
CA ALA A 13 11.63 -0.27 1.63
C ALA A 13 10.12 -0.29 1.92
N LEU A 14 9.64 -1.31 2.64
CA LEU A 14 8.27 -1.45 3.13
C LEU A 14 8.28 -1.45 4.66
N ARG A 15 7.14 -1.16 5.28
CA ARG A 15 6.98 -1.22 6.74
C ARG A 15 7.38 -2.61 7.29
N ALA A 16 8.00 -2.64 8.46
CA ALA A 16 8.48 -3.88 9.07
C ALA A 16 7.35 -4.84 9.47
N ASP A 17 6.18 -4.29 9.81
CA ASP A 17 4.95 -4.96 10.22
C ASP A 17 3.95 -5.13 9.06
N ALA A 18 4.42 -5.07 7.81
CA ALA A 18 3.54 -5.24 6.65
C ALA A 18 2.91 -6.63 6.64
N ASP A 19 1.57 -6.66 6.64
CA ASP A 19 0.83 -7.89 6.39
C ASP A 19 0.93 -8.26 4.89
N VAL A 20 1.79 -9.24 4.62
CA VAL A 20 2.04 -9.73 3.26
C VAL A 20 0.81 -10.44 2.70
N THR A 21 -0.01 -11.10 3.54
CA THR A 21 -1.21 -11.79 3.07
C THR A 21 -2.24 -10.78 2.61
N LEU A 22 -2.52 -9.77 3.45
CA LEU A 22 -3.44 -8.69 3.10
C LEU A 22 -2.98 -7.95 1.84
N ALA A 23 -1.68 -7.68 1.69
CA ALA A 23 -1.15 -7.06 0.47
C ALA A 23 -1.47 -7.87 -0.80
N LEU A 24 -1.42 -9.20 -0.74
CA LEU A 24 -1.76 -10.07 -1.87
C LEU A 24 -3.27 -10.05 -2.15
N GLU A 25 -4.09 -10.04 -1.10
CA GLU A 25 -5.55 -9.93 -1.23
C GLU A 25 -5.95 -8.59 -1.87
N LEU A 26 -5.33 -7.48 -1.47
CA LEU A 26 -5.57 -6.16 -2.06
C LEU A 26 -5.08 -6.04 -3.50
N LEU A 27 -4.05 -6.78 -3.90
CA LEU A 27 -3.60 -6.84 -5.30
C LEU A 27 -4.53 -7.70 -6.16
N ALA A 28 -5.04 -8.80 -5.62
CA ALA A 28 -5.86 -9.76 -6.36
C ALA A 28 -7.34 -9.36 -6.43
N GLY A 29 -7.91 -8.89 -5.31
CA GLY A 29 -9.33 -8.60 -5.15
C GLY A 29 -9.91 -7.66 -6.22
N PRO A 30 -9.32 -6.48 -6.47
CA PRO A 30 -9.81 -5.55 -7.48
C PRO A 30 -9.78 -6.15 -8.89
N LEU A 31 -8.73 -6.90 -9.24
CA LEU A 31 -8.62 -7.57 -10.53
C LEU A 31 -9.72 -8.62 -10.72
N PHE A 32 -9.92 -9.48 -9.72
CA PHE A 32 -10.97 -10.51 -9.76
C PHE A 32 -12.38 -9.90 -9.74
N TYR A 33 -12.61 -8.88 -8.92
CA TYR A 33 -13.88 -8.16 -8.88
C TYR A 33 -14.22 -7.57 -10.25
N ARG A 34 -13.24 -6.95 -10.89
CA ARG A 34 -13.40 -6.32 -12.21
C ARG A 34 -13.65 -7.34 -13.31
N TYR A 35 -12.91 -8.46 -13.28
CA TYR A 35 -13.05 -9.55 -14.24
C TYR A 35 -14.39 -10.28 -14.12
N LEU A 36 -14.78 -10.66 -12.90
CA LEU A 36 -15.93 -11.54 -12.67
C LEU A 36 -17.26 -10.79 -12.57
N TRP A 37 -17.29 -9.60 -11.96
CA TRP A 37 -18.54 -8.87 -11.71
C TRP A 37 -18.75 -7.67 -12.64
N LEU A 38 -17.70 -6.88 -12.90
CA LEU A 38 -17.86 -5.66 -13.70
C LEU A 38 -17.74 -5.91 -15.20
N GLY A 39 -17.05 -6.97 -15.62
CA GLY A 39 -16.75 -7.24 -17.04
C GLY A 39 -15.99 -6.10 -17.73
N THR A 40 -15.28 -5.26 -16.97
CA THR A 40 -14.55 -4.10 -17.51
C THR A 40 -13.09 -4.46 -17.79
N PRO A 41 -12.43 -3.81 -18.77
CA PRO A 41 -11.06 -4.15 -19.13
C PRO A 41 -10.09 -3.98 -17.96
N ILE A 42 -9.19 -4.96 -17.79
CA ILE A 42 -8.02 -4.83 -16.92
C ILE A 42 -6.88 -4.31 -17.80
N ASP A 43 -6.73 -2.99 -17.82
CA ASP A 43 -5.71 -2.31 -18.60
C ASP A 43 -4.54 -1.84 -17.71
N GLU A 44 -3.47 -1.40 -18.36
CA GLU A 44 -2.25 -0.98 -17.68
C GLU A 44 -2.48 0.21 -16.71
N PRO A 45 -3.27 1.25 -17.07
CA PRO A 45 -3.61 2.32 -16.13
C PRO A 45 -4.30 1.81 -14.86
N TYR A 46 -5.27 0.90 -15.00
CA TYR A 46 -5.97 0.33 -13.85
C TYR A 46 -5.03 -0.50 -12.96
N VAL A 47 -4.20 -1.36 -13.57
CA VAL A 47 -3.22 -2.16 -12.83
C VAL A 47 -2.24 -1.26 -12.06
N ARG A 48 -1.75 -0.18 -12.69
CA ARG A 48 -0.87 0.78 -12.01
C ARG A 48 -1.56 1.45 -10.82
N ALA A 49 -2.82 1.84 -10.95
CA ALA A 49 -3.56 2.46 -9.85
C ALA A 49 -3.73 1.51 -8.65
N VAL A 50 -4.05 0.24 -8.92
CA VAL A 50 -4.16 -0.79 -7.87
C VAL A 50 -2.81 -1.01 -7.17
N VAL A 51 -1.72 -1.14 -7.94
CA VAL A 51 -0.38 -1.30 -7.37
C VAL A 51 0.02 -0.08 -6.53
N ALA A 52 -0.22 1.14 -7.00
CA ALA A 52 0.07 2.36 -6.27
C ALA A 52 -0.67 2.42 -4.93
N ALA A 53 -1.98 2.15 -4.94
CA ALA A 53 -2.79 2.13 -3.72
C ALA A 53 -2.28 1.12 -2.69
N VAL A 54 -1.85 -0.07 -3.14
CA VAL A 54 -1.26 -1.08 -2.26
C VAL A 54 0.11 -0.62 -1.75
N LEU A 55 0.97 -0.08 -2.61
CA LEU A 55 2.29 0.41 -2.19
C LEU A 55 2.16 1.53 -1.15
N ASP A 56 1.28 2.52 -1.37
CA ASP A 56 1.03 3.60 -0.42
C ASP A 56 0.62 3.08 0.96
N HIS A 57 -0.16 1.99 1.01
CA HIS A 57 -0.50 1.33 2.26
C HIS A 57 0.73 0.66 2.92
N LEU A 58 1.64 0.10 2.13
CA LEU A 58 2.81 -0.64 2.62
C LEU A 58 4.03 0.25 2.93
N MET A 59 4.06 1.48 2.44
CA MET A 59 5.20 2.37 2.68
C MET A 59 5.33 2.76 4.16
N PRO A 60 6.56 2.97 4.66
CA PRO A 60 6.77 3.54 5.98
C PRO A 60 6.08 4.91 6.07
N ARG A 61 5.27 5.13 7.11
CA ARG A 61 4.75 6.48 7.38
C ARG A 61 5.92 7.33 7.85
N ALA A 62 6.16 8.46 7.19
CA ALA A 62 6.96 9.52 7.78
C ALA A 62 6.29 9.86 9.12
N ARG A 63 6.96 9.59 10.25
CA ARG A 63 6.45 10.02 11.55
C ARG A 63 6.28 11.53 11.45
N GLY A 64 5.09 12.02 11.81
CA GLY A 64 4.78 13.45 11.78
C GLY A 64 5.91 14.24 12.43
N ALA A 65 6.32 15.33 11.78
CA ALA A 65 7.21 16.30 12.38
C ALA A 65 6.64 16.72 13.76
N PRO A 66 7.47 16.92 14.80
CA PRO A 66 7.00 17.46 16.06
C PRO A 66 6.43 18.87 15.82
N GLY A 67 5.10 18.96 15.76
CA GLY A 67 4.35 20.21 15.66
C GLY A 67 4.41 20.96 16.98
N GLY A 68 4.71 22.25 16.89
CA GLY A 68 5.08 23.14 17.99
C GLY A 68 4.13 23.14 19.18
N SER A 69 4.73 23.08 20.36
CA SER A 69 4.20 23.65 21.58
C SER A 69 3.94 25.15 21.36
N ASN A 70 2.73 25.50 20.94
CA ASN A 70 2.18 26.83 21.14
C ASN A 70 1.48 26.83 22.52
N ALA A 71 2.27 26.95 23.57
CA ALA A 71 1.75 27.31 24.87
C ALA A 71 1.54 28.84 24.86
N PRO A 72 0.35 29.36 25.22
CA PRO A 72 0.19 30.79 25.41
C PRO A 72 1.02 31.21 26.62
N ASP A 73 1.87 32.24 26.46
CA ASP A 73 2.56 32.90 27.58
C ASP A 73 1.51 33.60 28.50
N PRO A 74 1.74 33.62 29.83
CA PRO A 74 0.75 34.04 30.82
C PRO A 74 0.47 35.54 30.86
#